data_AF-A0A830BWA8-F1
#
_entry.id   AF-A0A830BWA8-F1
#
_cell.length_a   1.000
_cell.length_b   1.000
_cell.length_c   1.000
_cell.angle_alpha   90.00
_cell.angle_beta   90.00
_cell.angle_gamma   90.00
#
_symmetry.space_group_name_H-M   'P 1'
#
loop_
_entity.id
_entity.type
_entity.pdbx_description
1 polymer ?
#
loop_
_entity_poly.entity_id
_entity_poly.type
_entity_poly.pdbx_seq_one_letter_code
_entity_poly.pdbx_strand_id
1 'polypeptide(L)'
;MVLRMTSTRRIRTKDLVAMLEMREHLVREKWIDIEKAKILIEKVKWCYRVEWVNHLQKCRHLVQKYLDSTRGVGWGKDHRPHVLHGPKVETPAE
;
A
#
# COMPACT_ATOMS: atom_id res chain seq x y z
N MET A 1 10.17 18.71 -3.04
CA MET A 1 10.46 18.23 -1.67
C MET A 1 9.22 18.53 -0.82
N VAL A 2 8.23 17.62 -0.79
CA VAL A 2 7.05 17.78 0.07
C VAL A 2 7.44 17.19 1.43
N LEU A 3 7.70 18.06 2.40
CA LEU A 3 7.95 17.67 3.78
C LEU A 3 6.79 16.79 4.25
N ARG A 4 7.09 15.60 4.79
CA ARG A 4 6.09 14.76 5.49
C ARG A 4 5.52 15.60 6.64
N MET A 5 4.33 16.16 6.47
CA MET A 5 3.60 16.87 7.52
C MET A 5 3.06 15.85 8.51
N THR A 6 3.95 15.28 9.33
CA THR A 6 3.60 14.40 10.45
C THR A 6 3.02 15.25 11.57
N SER A 7 1.75 15.63 11.47
CA SER A 7 1.01 16.13 12.64
C SER A 7 -0.51 16.03 12.44
N THR A 8 -1.04 14.82 12.58
CA THR A 8 -2.49 14.60 12.74
C THR A 8 -3.03 15.06 14.11
N ARG A 9 -2.21 15.66 14.98
CA ARG A 9 -2.57 15.99 16.36
C ARG A 9 -2.76 17.48 16.68
N ARG A 10 -2.61 18.41 15.73
CA ARG A 10 -2.76 19.85 16.03
C ARG A 10 -3.23 20.69 14.83
N ILE A 11 -4.34 20.32 14.20
CA ILE A 11 -5.02 21.23 13.26
C ILE A 11 -6.18 21.85 14.03
N ARG A 12 -6.07 23.14 14.31
CA ARG A 12 -7.12 23.93 14.96
C ARG A 12 -8.34 23.87 14.07
N THR A 13 -9.51 23.49 14.60
CA THR A 13 -10.76 23.28 13.84
C THR A 13 -11.29 24.51 13.08
N LYS A 14 -10.60 25.66 13.17
CA LYS A 14 -10.99 26.93 12.55
C LYS A 14 -10.35 27.18 11.18
N ASP A 15 -9.28 26.46 10.83
CA ASP A 15 -8.55 26.68 9.58
C ASP A 15 -9.01 25.67 8.50
N LEU A 16 -10.07 26.03 7.75
CA LEU A 16 -10.64 25.18 6.70
C LEU A 16 -9.62 24.82 5.61
N VAL A 17 -8.70 25.74 5.30
CA VAL A 17 -7.63 25.55 4.31
C VAL A 17 -6.69 24.43 4.76
N ALA A 18 -6.22 24.46 6.01
CA ALA A 18 -5.34 23.43 6.56
C ALA A 18 -6.01 22.04 6.62
N MET A 19 -7.33 21.99 6.86
CA MET A 19 -8.08 20.73 6.82
C MET A 19 -8.18 20.14 5.41
N LEU A 20 -8.33 20.98 4.38
CA LEU A 20 -8.39 20.55 2.99
C LEU A 20 -7.02 20.03 2.51
N GLU A 21 -5.95 20.79 2.77
CA GLU A 21 -4.58 20.38 2.42
C GLU A 21 -4.24 19.02 3.04
N MET A 22 -4.57 18.82 4.32
CA MET A 22 -4.31 17.55 5.00
C MET A 22 -5.11 16.40 4.40
N ARG A 23 -6.35 16.61 3.95
CA ARG A 23 -7.12 15.59 3.22
C ARG A 23 -6.46 15.24 1.89
N GLU A 24 -5.98 16.25 1.14
CA GLU A 24 -5.27 16.01 -0.11
C GLU A 24 -4.00 15.20 0.11
N HIS A 25 -3.21 15.52 1.14
CA HIS A 25 -2.01 14.76 1.49
C HIS A 25 -2.34 13.30 1.83
N LEU A 26 -3.35 13.06 2.68
CA LEU A 26 -3.78 11.70 3.03
C LEU A 26 -4.26 10.90 1.81
N VAL A 27 -4.98 11.56 0.89
CA VAL A 27 -5.42 10.92 -0.36
C VAL A 27 -4.21 10.59 -1.23
N ARG A 28 -3.26 11.53 -1.41
CA ARG A 28 -2.02 11.29 -2.18
C ARG A 28 -1.20 10.13 -1.62
N GLU A 29 -1.05 10.03 -0.31
CA GLU A 29 -0.34 8.89 0.32
C GLU A 29 -1.04 7.56 0.05
N LYS A 30 -2.37 7.51 0.13
CA LYS A 30 -3.14 6.31 -0.24
C LYS A 30 -2.96 5.94 -1.72
N TRP A 31 -2.93 6.92 -2.61
CA TRP A 31 -2.64 6.68 -4.04
C TRP A 31 -1.24 6.13 -4.25
N ILE A 32 -0.24 6.67 -3.55
CA ILE A 32 1.14 6.17 -3.60
C ILE A 32 1.19 4.70 -3.20
N ASP A 33 0.47 4.29 -2.16
CA ASP A 33 0.45 2.89 -1.73
C ASP A 33 -0.29 1.97 -2.71
N ILE A 34 -1.35 2.46 -3.36
CA ILE A 34 -2.03 1.75 -4.46
C ILE A 34 -1.07 1.54 -5.64
N GLU A 35 -0.35 2.59 -6.07
CA GLU A 35 0.60 2.49 -7.18
C GLU A 35 1.78 1.55 -6.86
N LYS A 36 2.29 1.57 -5.62
CA LYS A 36 3.30 0.58 -5.18
C LYS A 36 2.79 -0.86 -5.30
N ALA A 37 1.53 -1.11 -4.96
CA ALA A 37 0.93 -2.43 -5.11
C ALA A 37 0.81 -2.83 -6.60
N LYS A 38 0.49 -1.89 -7.50
CA LYS A 38 0.47 -2.14 -8.96
C LYS A 38 1.84 -2.55 -9.50
N ILE A 39 2.91 -1.87 -9.08
CA ILE A 39 4.28 -2.23 -9.48
C ILE A 39 4.61 -3.67 -9.05
N LEU A 40 4.17 -4.11 -7.86
CA LEU A 40 4.37 -5.49 -7.41
C LEU A 40 3.59 -6.50 -8.26
N ILE A 41 2.37 -6.18 -8.70
CA ILE A 41 1.60 -7.03 -9.62
C ILE A 41 2.37 -7.22 -10.93
N GLU A 42 2.94 -6.17 -11.49
CA GLU A 42 3.72 -6.26 -12.74
C GLU A 42 4.95 -7.15 -12.58
N LYS A 43 5.68 -7.03 -11.45
CA LYS A 43 6.81 -7.90 -11.13
C LYS A 43 6.40 -9.37 -10.98
N VAL A 44 5.25 -9.64 -10.36
CA VAL A 44 4.72 -11.01 -10.26
C VAL A 44 4.38 -11.55 -11.65
N LYS A 45 3.66 -10.79 -12.48
CA LYS A 45 3.34 -11.19 -13.87
C LYS A 45 4.59 -11.49 -14.68
N TRP A 46 5.62 -10.66 -14.53
CA TRP A 46 6.90 -10.87 -15.17
C TRP A 46 7.60 -12.15 -14.67
N CYS A 47 7.64 -12.38 -13.35
CA CYS A 47 8.23 -13.60 -12.77
C CYS A 47 7.53 -14.87 -13.29
N TYR A 48 6.19 -14.87 -13.34
CA TYR A 48 5.41 -15.98 -13.89
C TYR A 48 5.73 -16.23 -15.38
N ARG A 49 5.98 -15.16 -16.15
CA ARG A 49 6.33 -15.27 -17.57
C ARG A 49 7.75 -15.82 -17.79
N VAL A 50 8.69 -15.50 -16.91
CA VAL A 50 10.10 -15.90 -17.05
C VAL A 50 10.36 -17.31 -16.52
N GLU A 51 9.84 -17.64 -15.34
CA GLU A 51 10.18 -18.89 -14.64
C GLU A 51 9.39 -20.12 -15.10
N TRP A 52 8.36 -19.92 -15.95
CA TRP A 52 7.53 -20.98 -16.51
C TRP A 52 7.02 -21.96 -15.42
N VAL A 53 7.54 -23.19 -15.42
CA VAL A 53 7.11 -24.27 -14.54
C VAL A 53 7.54 -24.02 -13.08
N ASN A 54 8.62 -23.27 -12.84
CA ASN A 54 9.17 -23.06 -11.50
C ASN A 54 8.61 -21.82 -10.76
N HIS A 55 7.49 -21.27 -11.22
CA HIS A 55 6.91 -20.06 -10.60
C HIS A 55 6.49 -20.28 -9.13
N LEU A 56 6.13 -21.51 -8.74
CA LEU A 56 5.68 -21.84 -7.38
C LEU A 56 6.79 -21.66 -6.33
N GLN A 57 8.03 -22.03 -6.63
CA GLN A 57 9.13 -21.89 -5.67
C GLN A 57 9.75 -20.50 -5.74
N LYS A 58 10.00 -20.00 -6.95
CA LYS A 58 10.72 -18.74 -7.15
C LYS A 58 9.85 -17.50 -6.98
N CYS A 59 8.60 -17.48 -7.46
CA CYS A 59 7.76 -16.27 -7.40
C CYS A 59 7.00 -16.10 -6.08
N ARG A 60 7.04 -17.09 -5.16
CA ARG A 60 6.30 -17.06 -3.88
C ARG A 60 6.58 -15.82 -3.04
N HIS A 61 7.85 -15.41 -2.94
CA HIS A 61 8.24 -14.25 -2.14
C HIS A 61 7.71 -12.93 -2.72
N LEU A 62 7.60 -12.81 -4.05
CA LEU A 62 6.99 -11.64 -4.71
C LEU A 62 5.48 -11.59 -4.48
N VAL A 63 4.81 -12.74 -4.54
CA VAL A 63 3.38 -12.86 -4.24
C VAL A 63 3.09 -12.48 -2.80
N GLN A 64 3.92 -12.93 -1.85
CA GLN A 64 3.77 -12.55 -0.44
C GLN A 64 3.92 -11.03 -0.25
N LYS A 65 4.96 -10.42 -0.84
CA LYS A 65 5.14 -8.97 -0.83
C LYS A 65 3.95 -8.22 -1.43
N TYR A 66 3.36 -8.72 -2.52
CA TYR A 66 2.14 -8.16 -3.10
C TYR A 66 0.95 -8.26 -2.13
N LEU A 67 0.66 -9.45 -1.59
CA LEU A 67 -0.44 -9.65 -0.65
C LEU A 67 -0.30 -8.73 0.57
N ASP A 68 0.92 -8.58 1.09
CA ASP A 68 1.21 -7.69 2.21
C ASP A 68 1.05 -6.21 1.86
N SER A 69 1.44 -5.81 0.64
CA SER A 69 1.26 -4.44 0.15
C SER A 69 -0.21 -4.01 0.03
N THR A 70 -1.11 -4.97 -0.20
CA THR A 70 -2.54 -4.66 -0.32
C THR A 70 -3.24 -4.56 1.03
N ARG A 71 -2.63 -5.02 2.15
CA ARG A 71 -3.27 -5.00 3.48
C ARG A 71 -3.58 -3.57 3.92
N GLY A 72 -4.86 -3.27 4.14
CA GLY A 72 -5.36 -1.94 4.53
C GLY A 72 -5.42 -0.89 3.41
N VAL A 73 -5.01 -1.21 2.18
CA VAL A 73 -4.94 -0.27 1.03
C VAL A 73 -6.21 -0.39 0.16
N GLY A 74 -6.71 0.73 -0.37
CA GLY A 74 -7.86 0.79 -1.30
C GLY A 74 -9.24 1.09 -0.69
N TRP A 75 -10.25 1.22 -1.55
CA TRP A 75 -11.67 1.38 -1.21
C TRP A 75 -12.35 0.00 -1.24
N GLY A 76 -13.23 -0.32 -0.29
CA GLY A 76 -13.85 -1.66 -0.19
C GLY A 76 -13.00 -2.71 0.55
N LYS A 77 -12.26 -2.27 1.58
CA LYS A 77 -11.38 -3.09 2.43
C LYS A 77 -12.11 -4.34 2.96
N ASP A 78 -13.41 -4.21 3.20
CA ASP A 78 -14.37 -5.20 3.72
C ASP A 78 -14.58 -6.43 2.82
N HIS A 79 -14.33 -6.34 1.51
CA HIS A 79 -14.51 -7.46 0.58
C HIS A 79 -13.41 -8.53 0.65
N ARG A 80 -12.39 -8.32 1.49
CA ARG A 80 -11.31 -9.27 1.66
C ARG A 80 -11.70 -10.40 2.63
N PRO A 81 -11.17 -11.62 2.48
CA PRO A 81 -11.28 -12.64 3.53
C PRO A 81 -10.83 -12.09 4.88
N HIS A 82 -11.61 -12.35 5.95
CA HIS A 82 -11.45 -11.76 7.29
C HIS A 82 -10.01 -11.87 7.84
N VAL A 83 -9.31 -12.96 7.51
CA VAL A 83 -7.91 -13.25 7.91
C VAL A 83 -6.86 -12.29 7.36
N LEU A 84 -7.16 -11.52 6.32
CA LEU A 84 -6.25 -10.55 5.72
C LEU A 84 -6.66 -9.10 5.99
N HIS A 85 -7.64 -8.90 6.90
CA HIS A 85 -7.94 -7.60 7.47
C HIS A 85 -6.91 -7.25 8.53
N GLY A 86 -6.39 -6.04 8.46
CA GLY A 86 -5.44 -5.55 9.44
C GLY A 86 -4.37 -4.65 8.83
N PRO A 87 -3.62 -3.96 9.71
CA PRO A 87 -2.49 -3.14 9.30
C PRO A 87 -1.39 -4.00 8.67
N LYS A 88 -0.63 -3.38 7.78
CA LYS A 88 0.53 -3.99 7.13
C LYS A 88 1.55 -4.39 8.21
N VAL A 89 1.97 -5.65 8.23
CA VAL A 89 3.08 -6.10 9.09
C VAL A 89 4.35 -5.51 8.48
N GLU A 90 5.01 -4.62 9.21
CA GLU A 90 6.29 -4.06 8.80
C GLU A 90 7.35 -5.16 8.89
N THR A 91 7.71 -5.76 7.76
CA THR A 91 8.88 -6.62 7.68
C THR A 91 10.13 -5.73 7.74
N PRO A 92 11.11 -6.00 8.63
CA PRO A 92 12.37 -5.25 8.65
C PRO A 92 12.97 -5.25 7.24
N ALA A 93 13.39 -4.06 6.78
CA ALA A 93 14.10 -3.93 5.54
C ALA A 93 15.46 -4.62 5.67
N GLU A 94 15.64 -5.71 4.94
CA GLU A 94 16.91 -6.35 4.66
C GLU A 94 17.27 -6.12 3.18
#